data_AF-A0A7C2PAU7-F1
#
_entry.id   AF-A0A7C2PAU7-F1
#
_cell.length_a   1.000
_cell.length_b   1.000
_cell.length_c   1.000
_cell.angle_alpha   90.00
_cell.angle_beta   90.00
_cell.angle_gamma   90.00
#
_symmetry.space_group_name_H-M   'P 1'
#
loop_
_entity.id
_entity.type
_entity.pdbx_description
1 polymer ?
#
loop_
_entity_poly.entity_id
_entity_poly.type
_entity_poly.pdbx_seq_one_letter_code
_entity_poly.pdbx_strand_id
1 'polypeptide(L)'
;KNKYGLKVKLLSDESAEILKRFGAWGKKKMYGKEVEGTIRSTFLIDPKGRIQKIWRNVKVDGHVDEVLMVLKEMVRGEYERKRSN
;
A
#
# COMPACT_ATOMS: atom_id res chain seq x y z
N LYS A 1 -14.81 -6.83 14.38
CA LYS A 1 -13.36 -6.55 14.53
C LYS A 1 -12.56 -7.68 15.18
N ASN A 2 -13.18 -8.77 15.66
CA ASN A 2 -12.55 -9.61 16.69
C ASN A 2 -11.95 -10.94 16.21
N LYS A 3 -12.22 -11.38 14.98
CA LYS A 3 -11.73 -12.69 14.49
C LYS A 3 -10.20 -12.78 14.38
N TYR A 4 -9.53 -11.65 14.09
CA TYR A 4 -8.10 -11.61 13.77
C TYR A 4 -7.27 -10.72 14.71
N GLY A 5 -7.85 -10.24 15.83
CA GLY A 5 -7.11 -9.48 16.86
C GLY A 5 -6.38 -8.22 16.37
N LEU A 6 -6.86 -7.58 15.29
CA LEU A 6 -6.18 -6.44 14.67
C LEU A 6 -6.18 -5.21 15.60
N LYS A 7 -4.99 -4.66 15.86
CA LYS A 7 -4.78 -3.44 16.66
C LYS A 7 -4.84 -2.15 15.84
N VAL A 8 -5.00 -2.27 14.53
CA VAL A 8 -5.07 -1.16 13.59
C VAL A 8 -6.51 -0.84 13.21
N LYS A 9 -6.78 0.42 12.85
CA LYS A 9 -8.08 0.82 12.32
C LYS A 9 -8.19 0.37 10.87
N LEU A 10 -9.31 -0.29 10.54
CA LEU A 10 -9.72 -0.56 9.16
C LEU A 10 -10.79 0.46 8.78
N LEU A 11 -10.61 1.09 7.62
CA LEU A 11 -11.57 2.03 7.05
C LEU A 11 -12.51 1.29 6.09
N SER A 12 -13.76 1.76 6.00
CA SER A 12 -14.72 1.32 4.98
C SER A 12 -14.76 2.37 3.87
N ASP A 13 -14.48 1.97 2.64
CA ASP A 13 -14.51 2.82 1.43
C ASP A 13 -15.50 2.21 0.43
N GLU A 14 -16.79 2.24 0.76
CA GLU A 14 -17.85 1.54 0.02
C GLU A 14 -18.03 2.05 -1.41
N SER A 15 -17.78 3.35 -1.64
CA SER A 15 -17.81 3.98 -2.97
C SER A 15 -16.51 3.80 -3.78
N ALA A 16 -15.48 3.22 -3.15
CA ALA A 16 -14.12 3.12 -3.67
C ALA A 16 -13.49 4.48 -4.05
N GLU A 17 -13.95 5.59 -3.48
CA GLU A 17 -13.49 6.94 -3.84
C GLU A 17 -12.02 7.13 -3.45
N ILE A 18 -11.65 6.71 -2.24
CA ILE A 18 -10.27 6.81 -1.76
C ILE A 18 -9.39 5.89 -2.60
N LEU A 19 -9.81 4.65 -2.82
CA LEU A 19 -9.05 3.70 -3.64
C LEU A 19 -8.80 4.24 -5.06
N LYS A 20 -9.79 4.88 -5.70
CA LYS A 20 -9.62 5.52 -7.02
C LYS A 20 -8.63 6.67 -6.96
N ARG A 21 -8.72 7.56 -5.96
CA ARG A 21 -7.78 8.69 -5.77
C ARG A 21 -6.33 8.23 -5.60
N PHE A 22 -6.12 7.09 -4.94
CA PHE A 22 -4.80 6.48 -4.77
C PHE A 22 -4.36 5.61 -5.98
N GLY A 23 -5.24 5.44 -6.97
CA GLY A 23 -5.03 4.54 -8.10
C GLY A 23 -4.94 3.07 -7.69
N ALA A 24 -5.52 2.71 -6.54
CA ALA A 24 -5.59 1.34 -6.01
C ALA A 24 -6.91 0.64 -6.43
N TRP A 25 -7.59 1.16 -7.44
CA TRP A 25 -8.76 0.59 -8.09
C TRP A 25 -8.50 0.49 -9.59
N GLY A 26 -8.91 -0.61 -10.23
CA GLY A 26 -8.79 -0.73 -11.67
C GLY A 26 -9.28 -2.06 -12.22
N LYS A 27 -9.16 -2.20 -13.53
CA LYS A 27 -9.55 -3.42 -14.26
C LYS A 27 -8.57 -4.55 -14.00
N LYS A 28 -9.11 -5.75 -13.74
CA LYS A 28 -8.38 -7.02 -13.67
C LYS A 28 -9.12 -8.06 -14.51
N LYS A 29 -8.36 -8.91 -15.20
CA LYS A 29 -8.91 -10.04 -15.94
C LYS A 29 -8.96 -11.24 -15.01
N MET A 30 -10.15 -11.72 -14.66
CA MET A 30 -10.32 -12.94 -13.88
C MET A 30 -11.16 -13.92 -14.69
N TYR A 31 -10.61 -15.12 -14.93
CA TYR A 31 -11.29 -16.19 -15.66
C TYR A 31 -11.88 -15.75 -17.00
N GLY A 32 -11.11 -14.98 -17.78
CA GLY A 32 -11.52 -14.46 -19.09
C GLY A 32 -12.48 -13.27 -19.07
N LYS A 33 -12.99 -12.86 -17.90
CA LYS A 33 -13.86 -11.69 -17.74
C LYS A 33 -13.08 -10.49 -17.22
N GLU A 34 -13.36 -9.30 -17.74
CA GLU A 34 -12.89 -8.04 -17.14
C GLU A 34 -13.77 -7.71 -15.93
N VAL A 35 -13.13 -7.47 -14.79
CA VAL A 35 -13.78 -7.06 -13.54
C VAL A 35 -13.02 -5.87 -13.00
N GLU A 36 -13.69 -4.85 -12.50
CA GLU A 36 -13.03 -3.80 -11.72
C GLU A 36 -12.94 -4.19 -10.24
N GLY A 37 -11.86 -3.78 -9.59
CA GLY A 37 -11.73 -3.98 -8.17
C GLY A 37 -10.45 -3.42 -7.59
N THR A 38 -10.21 -3.78 -6.34
CA THR A 38 -9.02 -3.36 -5.61
C THR A 38 -7.74 -3.95 -6.22
N ILE A 39 -6.73 -3.10 -6.33
CA ILE A 39 -5.35 -3.47 -6.62
C ILE A 39 -4.60 -3.40 -5.29
N ARG A 40 -4.09 -4.54 -4.81
CA ARG A 40 -3.38 -4.60 -3.52
C ARG A 40 -2.18 -3.66 -3.57
N SER A 41 -2.26 -2.61 -2.77
CA SER A 41 -1.30 -1.51 -2.78
C SER A 41 -1.00 -1.09 -1.35
N THR A 42 0.19 -0.54 -1.13
CA THR A 42 0.60 0.02 0.15
C THR A 42 1.26 1.37 -0.12
N PHE A 43 0.98 2.32 0.76
CA PHE A 43 1.47 3.68 0.65
C PHE A 43 2.14 4.03 1.98
N LEU A 44 3.34 4.59 1.89
CA LEU A 44 4.03 5.16 3.04
C LEU A 44 3.92 6.68 2.95
N ILE A 45 3.30 7.29 3.96
CA ILE A 45 2.96 8.71 4.00
C ILE A 45 3.66 9.35 5.20
N ASP A 46 4.33 10.48 4.98
CA ASP A 46 5.02 11.22 6.04
C ASP A 46 4.03 12.03 6.92
N PRO A 47 4.46 12.56 8.08
CA PRO A 47 3.62 13.40 8.93
C PRO A 47 3.11 14.70 8.28
N LYS A 48 3.68 15.11 7.14
CA LYS A 48 3.24 16.27 6.35
C LYS A 48 2.23 15.87 5.26
N GLY A 49 1.79 14.60 5.24
CA GLY A 49 0.81 14.08 4.28
C GLY A 49 1.40 13.75 2.90
N ARG A 50 2.73 13.73 2.75
CA ARG A 50 3.37 13.43 1.46
C ARG A 50 3.66 11.95 1.32
N ILE A 51 3.36 11.40 0.15
CA ILE A 51 3.67 10.01 -0.18
C ILE A 51 5.18 9.88 -0.41
N GLN A 52 5.84 9.09 0.43
CA GLN A 52 7.28 8.81 0.34
C GLN A 52 7.57 7.58 -0.51
N LYS A 53 6.67 6.60 -0.49
CA LYS A 53 6.77 5.39 -1.33
C LYS A 53 5.41 4.78 -1.63
N ILE A 54 5.32 4.17 -2.81
CA ILE A 54 4.16 3.44 -3.29
C ILE A 54 4.58 2.03 -3.68
N TRP A 55 3.85 1.04 -3.20
CA TRP A 55 3.90 -0.33 -3.69
C TRP A 55 2.55 -0.65 -4.36
N ARG A 56 2.61 -1.08 -5.62
CA ARG A 56 1.43 -1.50 -6.42
C ARG A 56 1.56 -2.98 -6.76
N ASN A 57 0.43 -3.65 -7.00
CA ASN A 57 0.40 -5.08 -7.33
C ASN A 57 1.15 -5.96 -6.31
N VAL A 58 0.96 -5.63 -5.03
CA VAL A 58 1.68 -6.26 -3.92
C VAL A 58 1.39 -7.76 -3.83
N LYS A 59 2.46 -8.55 -3.70
CA LYS A 59 2.39 -9.94 -3.21
C LYS A 59 2.47 -9.94 -1.69
N VAL A 60 1.77 -10.85 -1.01
CA VAL A 60 1.70 -10.82 0.46
C VAL A 60 3.02 -11.25 1.09
N ASP A 61 3.65 -12.29 0.55
CA ASP A 61 4.83 -12.90 1.12
C ASP A 61 6.00 -11.91 1.13
N GLY A 62 6.59 -11.69 2.30
CA GLY A 62 7.72 -10.77 2.51
C GLY A 62 7.38 -9.27 2.50
N HIS A 63 6.14 -8.88 2.16
CA HIS A 63 5.80 -7.46 1.99
C HIS A 63 5.88 -6.65 3.28
N VAL A 64 5.49 -7.24 4.41
CA VAL A 64 5.54 -6.55 5.72
C VAL A 64 6.98 -6.21 6.09
N ASP A 65 7.91 -7.13 5.85
CA ASP A 65 9.33 -6.94 6.13
C ASP A 65 9.93 -5.85 5.22
N GLU A 66 9.56 -5.85 3.94
CA GLU A 66 9.96 -4.81 2.99
C GLU A 66 9.50 -3.42 3.45
N VAL A 67 8.21 -3.29 3.81
CA VAL A 67 7.64 -2.02 4.29
C VAL A 67 8.36 -1.54 5.55
N LEU A 68 8.61 -2.44 6.51
CA LEU A 68 9.29 -2.11 7.76
C LEU A 68 10.75 -1.71 7.53
N MET A 69 11.46 -2.42 6.64
CA MET A 69 12.85 -2.11 6.27
C MET A 69 12.94 -0.71 5.66
N VAL A 70 12.11 -0.41 4.66
CA VAL A 70 12.10 0.92 4.02
C VAL A 70 11.79 2.02 5.04
N LEU A 71 10.80 1.80 5.92
CA LEU A 71 10.49 2.78 6.96
C LEU A 71 11.70 3.05 7.87
N LYS A 72 12.41 1.99 8.30
CA LYS A 72 13.62 2.13 9.14
C LYS A 72 14.73 2.89 8.41
N GLU A 73 14.97 2.60 7.14
CA GLU A 73 15.97 3.30 6.32
C GLU A 73 15.63 4.78 6.15
N MET A 74 14.33 5.12 5.95
CA MET A 74 13.89 6.51 5.86
C MET A 74 14.09 7.26 7.17
N VAL A 75 13.74 6.64 8.31
CA VAL A 75 13.95 7.24 9.64
C VAL A 75 15.44 7.47 9.94
N ARG A 76 16.32 6.60 9.44
CA ARG A 76 17.78 6.74 9.55
C ARG A 76 18.41 7.66 8.51
N GLY A 77 17.63 8.20 7.56
CA GLY A 77 18.14 9.03 6.47
C GLY A 77 19.04 8.28 5.48
N GLU A 78 18.89 6.96 5.37
CA GLU A 78 19.66 6.08 4.49
C GLU A 78 18.95 5.83 3.16
N TYR A 79 17.62 5.97 3.14
CA TYR A 79 16.79 5.63 1.99
C TYR A 79 17.11 6.45 0.74
N GLU A 80 17.22 7.78 0.86
CA GLU A 80 17.53 8.65 -0.28
C GLU A 80 18.92 8.38 -0.86
N ARG A 81 19.90 8.07 0.01
CA ARG A 81 21.28 7.72 -0.42
C ARG A 81 21.31 6.46 -1.27
N LYS A 82 20.49 5.46 -0.94
CA LYS A 82 20.37 4.22 -1.74
C LYS A 82 19.63 4.42 -3.06
N ARG A 83 18.73 5.40 -3.14
CA ARG A 83 17.96 5.69 -4.37
C ARG A 83 18.77 6.44 -5.43
N SER A 84 19.81 7.16 -5.01
CA SER A 84 20.68 7.95 -5.87
C SER A 84 21.88 7.17 -6.44
N ASN A 85 22.03 5.90 -6.07
CA ASN A 85 23.10 5.00 -6.48
C ASN A 85 22.54 3.87 -7.34
#